data_AF-A0A0B1SEZ9-F1
#
_entry.id   AF-A0A0B1SEZ9-F1
#
_cell.length_a   1.000
_cell.length_b   1.000
_cell.length_c   1.000
_cell.angle_alpha   90.00
_cell.angle_beta   90.00
_cell.angle_gamma   90.00
#
_symmetry.space_group_name_H-M   'P 1'
#
loop_
_entity.id
_entity.type
_entity.pdbx_description
1 polymer ?
#
loop_
_entity_poly.entity_id
_entity_poly.type
_entity_poly.pdbx_seq_one_letter_code
_entity_poly.pdbx_strand_id
1 'polypeptide(L)'
;MGKVIEDFYHQYRLLPSDAVFQLHFRLLGGKGGFGSLLRSFRVNKSTNQLMCRDLNGRRLASIEEEQKLRKWIERTAEREREKIAKRKAKYEKLKSGPPRHMFNDPDYIRQKETIIEKTEEAFEQGLSKLF
;
A
#
# COMPACT_ATOMS: atom_id res chain seq x y z
N MET A 1 -41.51 -6.30 35.00
CA MET A 1 -41.02 -7.39 35.89
C MET A 1 -42.16 -8.38 36.09
N GLY A 2 -42.28 -9.41 35.24
CA GLY A 2 -43.29 -10.46 35.41
C GLY A 2 -42.78 -11.54 36.38
N LYS A 3 -43.63 -12.03 37.28
CA LYS A 3 -43.32 -13.17 38.14
C LYS A 3 -43.69 -14.47 37.43
N VAL A 4 -42.86 -15.49 37.61
CA VAL A 4 -43.16 -16.84 37.12
C VAL A 4 -44.04 -17.51 38.15
N ILE A 5 -45.19 -17.98 37.73
CA ILE A 5 -46.15 -18.68 38.59
C ILE A 5 -46.29 -20.08 38.02
N GLU A 6 -45.93 -21.10 38.81
CA GLU A 6 -46.04 -22.50 38.40
C GLU A 6 -47.48 -23.01 38.48
N ASP A 7 -48.25 -22.52 39.46
CA ASP A 7 -49.65 -22.91 39.67
C ASP A 7 -50.58 -21.68 39.60
N PHE A 8 -50.88 -21.26 38.39
CA PHE A 8 -51.74 -20.11 38.14
C PHE A 8 -53.17 -20.34 38.63
N TYR A 9 -53.67 -21.58 38.54
CA TYR A 9 -55.05 -21.93 38.86
C TYR A 9 -55.38 -21.76 40.35
N HIS A 10 -54.41 -21.95 41.25
CA HIS A 10 -54.64 -21.66 42.68
C HIS A 10 -54.51 -20.17 43.00
N GLN A 11 -53.61 -19.45 42.32
CA GLN A 11 -53.30 -18.07 42.67
C GLN A 11 -54.29 -17.05 42.11
N TYR A 12 -54.93 -17.30 40.96
CA TYR A 12 -55.87 -16.32 40.39
C TYR A 12 -57.10 -16.08 41.27
N ARG A 13 -57.49 -17.06 42.10
CA ARG A 13 -58.61 -16.94 43.04
C ARG A 13 -58.35 -15.96 44.18
N LEU A 14 -57.09 -15.63 44.43
CA LEU A 14 -56.68 -14.65 45.43
C LEU A 14 -56.64 -13.22 44.86
N LEU A 15 -56.81 -13.06 43.54
CA LEU A 15 -56.87 -11.76 42.91
C LEU A 15 -58.27 -11.13 43.09
N PRO A 16 -58.35 -9.80 43.26
CA PRO A 16 -59.62 -9.09 43.25
C PRO A 16 -60.41 -9.37 41.97
N SER A 17 -61.74 -9.39 42.06
CA SER A 17 -62.63 -9.68 40.93
C SER A 17 -62.45 -8.71 39.75
N ASP A 18 -61.93 -7.51 40.02
CA ASP A 18 -61.78 -6.43 39.03
C ASP A 18 -60.32 -6.29 38.55
N ALA A 19 -59.45 -7.23 38.93
CA ALA A 19 -58.04 -7.17 38.60
C ALA A 19 -57.79 -7.57 37.13
N VAL A 20 -57.20 -6.64 36.37
CA VAL A 20 -56.73 -6.92 35.01
C VAL A 20 -55.32 -7.51 35.08
N PHE A 21 -55.12 -8.70 34.51
CA PHE A 21 -53.81 -9.33 34.41
C PHE A 21 -53.52 -9.80 32.98
N GLN A 22 -52.23 -9.92 32.67
CA GLN A 22 -51.76 -10.41 31.37
C GLN A 22 -51.03 -11.74 31.57
N LEU A 23 -51.53 -12.78 30.91
CA LEU A 23 -50.95 -14.13 30.97
C LEU A 23 -50.04 -14.36 29.76
N HIS A 24 -48.81 -14.78 30.02
CA HIS A 24 -47.85 -15.16 28.98
C HIS A 24 -47.44 -16.62 29.17
N PHE A 25 -47.93 -17.51 28.30
CA PHE A 25 -47.52 -18.91 28.33
C PHE A 25 -46.06 -19.08 27.91
N ARG A 26 -45.33 -19.88 28.69
CA ARG A 26 -43.98 -20.34 28.33
C ARG A 26 -44.14 -21.50 27.36
N LEU A 27 -43.67 -21.33 26.13
CA LEU A 27 -43.57 -22.42 25.17
C LEU A 27 -42.28 -23.20 25.44
N LEU A 28 -42.32 -24.52 25.27
CA LEU A 28 -41.12 -25.36 25.22
C LEU A 28 -40.31 -24.93 23.99
N GLY A 29 -39.13 -24.36 24.21
CA GLY A 29 -38.31 -23.75 23.16
C GLY A 29 -37.91 -22.33 23.53
N GLY A 30 -36.64 -22.18 23.92
CA GLY A 30 -36.10 -20.91 24.37
C GLY A 30 -36.15 -19.85 23.27
N LYS A 31 -37.05 -18.86 23.42
CA LYS A 31 -37.08 -17.63 22.61
C LYS A 31 -35.81 -16.77 22.74
N GLY A 32 -34.79 -17.27 23.44
CA GLY A 32 -33.52 -16.59 23.73
C GLY A 32 -32.52 -16.57 22.57
N GLY A 33 -32.80 -17.27 21.47
CA GLY A 33 -31.92 -17.32 20.30
C GLY A 33 -31.61 -15.93 19.74
N PHE A 34 -32.61 -15.06 19.60
CA PHE A 34 -32.42 -13.72 19.07
C PHE A 34 -31.54 -12.83 19.96
N GLY A 35 -31.77 -12.84 21.28
CA GLY A 35 -30.94 -12.09 22.23
C GLY A 35 -29.51 -12.63 22.34
N SER A 36 -29.32 -13.95 22.26
CA SER A 36 -27.99 -14.57 22.19
C SER A 36 -27.28 -14.22 20.89
N LEU A 37 -28.02 -14.22 19.78
CA LEU A 37 -27.53 -13.86 18.46
C LEU A 37 -27.06 -12.39 18.44
N LEU A 38 -27.87 -11.45 18.97
CA LEU A 38 -27.48 -10.05 19.14
C LEU A 38 -26.22 -9.88 20.00
N ARG A 39 -26.05 -10.69 21.06
CA ARG A 39 -24.82 -10.67 21.87
C ARG A 39 -23.61 -11.28 21.15
N SER A 40 -23.83 -12.26 20.26
CA SER A 40 -22.76 -12.84 19.43
C SER A 40 -22.38 -11.97 18.24
N PHE A 41 -23.26 -11.06 17.81
CA PHE A 41 -22.95 -10.07 16.78
C PHE A 41 -21.94 -9.05 17.32
N ARG A 42 -20.65 -9.36 17.15
CA ARG A 42 -19.59 -8.37 17.24
C ARG A 42 -19.69 -7.50 15.99
N VAL A 43 -20.40 -6.38 16.09
CA VAL A 43 -20.38 -5.36 15.03
C VAL A 43 -18.96 -4.84 14.95
N ASN A 44 -18.19 -5.36 14.00
CA ASN A 44 -16.85 -4.86 13.73
C ASN A 44 -17.00 -3.38 13.36
N LYS A 45 -16.43 -2.51 14.19
CA LYS A 45 -16.48 -1.07 13.97
C LYS A 45 -15.91 -0.80 12.58
N SER A 46 -16.72 -0.19 11.70
CA SER A 46 -16.28 0.13 10.35
C SER A 46 -14.98 0.94 10.43
N THR A 47 -13.99 0.55 9.64
CA THR A 47 -12.71 1.24 9.53
C THR A 47 -12.84 2.56 8.75
N ASN A 48 -14.00 2.83 8.14
CA ASN A 48 -14.28 4.07 7.43
C ASN A 48 -14.72 5.17 8.40
N GLN A 49 -13.76 5.72 9.13
CA GLN A 49 -13.95 6.87 10.02
C GLN A 49 -14.00 8.21 9.27
N LEU A 50 -13.56 8.24 8.00
CA LEU A 50 -13.43 9.47 7.21
C LEU A 50 -14.76 10.20 6.97
N MET A 51 -15.87 9.47 7.04
CA MET A 51 -17.22 10.03 6.91
C MET A 51 -17.76 10.65 8.20
N CYS A 52 -17.11 10.40 9.33
CA CYS A 52 -17.46 11.03 10.60
C CYS A 52 -17.18 12.54 10.53
N ARG A 53 -17.93 13.29 11.35
CA ARG A 53 -17.79 14.73 11.50
C ARG A 53 -17.07 15.07 12.80
N ASP A 54 -16.34 16.17 12.80
CA ASP A 54 -15.79 16.78 14.01
C ASP A 54 -16.87 17.57 14.77
N LEU A 55 -16.52 18.10 15.96
CA LEU A 55 -17.43 18.91 16.77
C LEU A 55 -17.84 20.22 16.09
N ASN A 56 -17.14 20.62 15.03
CA ASN A 56 -17.46 21.79 14.20
C ASN A 56 -18.31 21.42 12.96
N GLY A 57 -18.70 20.15 12.81
CA GLY A 57 -19.54 19.66 11.71
C GLY A 57 -18.80 19.37 10.39
N ARG A 58 -17.48 19.53 10.33
CA ARG A 58 -16.64 19.21 9.16
C ARG A 58 -16.35 17.71 9.10
N ARG A 59 -16.31 17.13 7.91
CA ARG A 59 -15.93 15.71 7.74
C ARG A 59 -14.43 15.52 7.95
N LEU A 60 -14.03 14.41 8.57
CA LEU A 60 -12.62 14.06 8.76
C LEU A 60 -11.86 13.97 7.43
N ALA A 61 -12.49 13.48 6.37
CA ALA A 61 -11.92 13.47 5.02
C ALA A 61 -11.47 14.86 4.54
N SER A 62 -12.27 15.90 4.80
CA SER A 62 -11.95 17.26 4.37
C SER A 62 -10.71 17.81 5.09
N ILE A 63 -10.55 17.45 6.36
CA ILE A 63 -9.41 17.85 7.20
C ILE A 63 -8.13 17.16 6.71
N GLU A 64 -8.20 15.85 6.42
CA GLU A 64 -7.05 15.10 5.90
C GLU A 64 -6.58 15.62 4.54
N GLU A 65 -7.50 15.92 3.63
CA GLU A 65 -7.15 16.46 2.31
C GLU A 65 -6.52 17.87 2.41
N GLU A 66 -7.00 18.72 3.31
CA GLU A 66 -6.37 20.03 3.58
C GLU A 66 -4.94 19.87 4.11
N GLN A 67 -4.73 18.95 5.07
CA GLN A 67 -3.40 18.65 5.60
C GLN A 67 -2.47 18.10 4.51
N LYS A 68 -2.97 17.22 3.64
CA LYS A 68 -2.23 16.65 2.53
C LYS A 68 -1.83 17.72 1.52
N LEU A 69 -2.75 18.63 1.17
CA LEU A 69 -2.47 19.77 0.31
C LEU A 69 -1.42 20.68 0.92
N ARG A 70 -1.52 21.00 2.21
CA ARG A 70 -0.54 21.83 2.93
C ARG A 70 0.85 21.21 2.89
N LYS A 71 0.98 19.91 3.19
CA LYS A 71 2.26 19.17 3.08
C LYS A 71 2.81 19.16 1.65
N TRP A 72 1.93 19.05 0.65
CA TRP A 72 2.33 19.08 -0.76
C TRP A 72 2.87 20.45 -1.18
N ILE A 73 2.24 21.53 -0.71
CA ILE A 73 2.68 22.91 -0.92
C ILE A 73 4.02 23.15 -0.22
N GLU A 74 4.18 22.72 1.03
CA GLU A 74 5.44 22.85 1.77
C GLU A 74 6.61 22.17 1.05
N ARG A 75 6.37 20.98 0.49
CA ARG A 75 7.36 20.23 -0.32
C ARG A 75 7.56 20.77 -1.74
N THR A 76 6.94 21.86 -2.16
CA THR A 76 7.15 22.42 -3.51
C THR A 76 8.59 22.89 -3.70
N ALA A 77 9.14 23.62 -2.74
CA ALA A 77 10.49 24.16 -2.82
C ALA A 77 11.55 23.05 -2.89
N GLU A 78 11.39 21.99 -2.09
CA GLU A 78 12.26 20.81 -2.13
C GLU A 78 12.19 20.10 -3.50
N ARG A 79 10.98 19.86 -4.01
CA ARG A 79 10.78 19.25 -5.33
C ARG A 79 11.41 20.07 -6.46
N GLU A 80 11.32 21.39 -6.42
CA GLU A 80 11.97 22.25 -7.41
C GLU A 80 13.50 22.18 -7.30
N ARG A 81 14.06 22.18 -6.09
CA ARG A 81 15.51 21.97 -5.90
C ARG A 81 15.98 20.63 -6.43
N GLU A 82 15.26 19.54 -6.15
CA GLU A 82 15.57 18.21 -6.67
C GLU A 82 15.50 18.15 -8.20
N LYS A 83 14.47 18.76 -8.80
CA LYS A 83 14.36 18.84 -10.26
C LYS A 83 15.54 19.60 -10.87
N ILE A 84 15.93 20.73 -10.28
CA ILE A 84 17.09 21.50 -10.72
C ILE A 84 18.36 20.67 -10.58
N ALA A 85 18.56 19.99 -9.45
CA ALA A 85 19.73 19.13 -9.21
C ALA A 85 19.81 17.98 -10.22
N LYS A 86 18.69 17.30 -10.49
CA LYS A 86 18.61 16.23 -11.50
C LYS A 86 18.90 16.74 -12.90
N ARG A 87 18.36 17.91 -13.28
CA ARG A 87 18.66 18.55 -14.57
C ARG A 87 20.14 18.88 -14.70
N LYS A 88 20.75 19.46 -13.66
CA LYS A 88 22.18 19.77 -13.63
C LYS A 88 23.03 18.50 -13.74
N ALA A 89 22.75 17.46 -12.95
CA ALA A 89 23.49 16.20 -13.00
C ALA A 89 23.40 15.53 -14.39
N LYS A 90 22.21 15.55 -15.02
CA LYS A 90 22.02 15.04 -16.38
C LYS A 90 22.81 15.87 -17.40
N TYR A 91 22.82 17.19 -17.24
CA TYR A 91 23.55 18.10 -18.12
C TYR A 91 25.07 17.87 -18.03
N GLU A 92 25.62 17.78 -16.81
CA GLU A 92 27.04 17.49 -16.60
C GLU A 92 27.45 16.13 -17.19
N LYS A 93 26.63 15.10 -16.99
CA LYS A 93 26.86 13.77 -17.60
C LYS A 93 26.82 13.80 -19.13
N LEU A 94 26.02 14.67 -19.73
CA LEU A 94 25.97 14.82 -21.18
C LEU A 94 27.20 15.59 -21.68
N LYS A 95 27.64 16.61 -20.94
CA LYS A 95 28.83 17.41 -21.24
C LYS A 95 30.13 16.60 -21.13
N SER A 96 30.22 15.63 -20.22
CA SER A 96 31.39 14.75 -20.10
C SER A 96 31.58 13.81 -21.30
N GLY A 97 30.60 13.74 -22.21
CA GLY A 97 30.64 12.85 -23.38
C GLY A 97 30.55 11.36 -23.00
N PRO A 98 30.48 10.46 -24.00
CA PRO A 98 30.64 9.03 -23.74
C PRO A 98 32.02 8.78 -23.13
N PRO A 99 32.14 7.81 -22.19
CA PRO A 99 33.44 7.43 -21.64
C PRO A 99 34.35 7.06 -22.81
N ARG A 100 35.47 7.80 -22.95
CA ARG A 100 36.46 7.49 -23.97
C ARG A 100 37.06 6.13 -23.63
N HIS A 101 36.68 5.10 -24.38
CA HIS A 101 37.34 3.81 -24.30
C HIS A 101 38.73 3.96 -24.90
N MET A 102 39.73 4.20 -24.05
CA MET A 102 41.13 4.16 -24.46
C MET A 102 41.57 2.71 -24.39
N PHE A 103 41.57 2.04 -25.54
CA PHE A 103 42.16 0.71 -25.67
C PHE A 103 43.69 0.88 -25.66
N ASN A 104 44.30 0.67 -24.49
CA ASN A 104 45.74 0.80 -24.28
C ASN A 104 46.30 -0.50 -23.74
N ASP A 105 46.55 -1.44 -24.64
CA ASP A 105 47.15 -2.75 -24.35
C ASP A 105 48.51 -2.83 -25.07
N PRO A 106 49.64 -2.72 -24.33
CA PRO A 106 50.97 -2.78 -24.90
C PRO A 106 51.29 -4.11 -25.61
N ASP A 107 50.74 -5.23 -25.12
CA ASP A 107 51.01 -6.55 -25.68
C ASP A 107 50.26 -6.73 -27.00
N TYR A 108 49.02 -6.24 -27.09
CA TYR A 108 48.28 -6.20 -28.34
C TYR A 108 48.98 -5.32 -29.40
N ILE A 109 49.49 -4.15 -29.00
CA ILE A 109 50.22 -3.24 -29.92
C ILE A 109 51.46 -3.94 -30.48
N ARG A 110 52.25 -4.60 -29.61
CA ARG A 110 53.41 -5.38 -30.03
C ARG A 110 53.04 -6.54 -30.95
N GLN A 111 51.99 -7.30 -30.60
CA GLN A 111 51.53 -8.42 -31.44
C GLN A 111 51.10 -7.93 -32.82
N LYS A 112 50.39 -6.81 -32.91
CA LYS A 112 50.00 -6.20 -34.17
C LYS A 112 51.23 -5.85 -35.03
N GLU A 113 52.24 -5.21 -34.43
CA GLU A 113 53.49 -4.87 -35.14
C GLU A 113 54.19 -6.13 -35.65
N THR A 114 54.34 -7.16 -34.81
CA THR A 114 54.94 -8.43 -35.21
C THR A 114 54.18 -9.14 -36.33
N ILE A 115 52.84 -9.09 -36.31
CA ILE A 115 52.03 -9.67 -37.39
C ILE A 115 52.27 -8.93 -38.70
N ILE A 116 52.32 -7.61 -38.68
CA ILE A 116 52.57 -6.78 -39.88
C ILE A 116 53.94 -7.15 -40.47
N GLU A 117 55.00 -7.13 -39.66
CA GLU A 117 56.36 -7.49 -40.10
C GLU A 117 56.42 -8.89 -40.73
N LYS A 118 55.83 -9.89 -40.07
CA LYS A 118 55.80 -11.27 -40.60
C LYS A 118 55.02 -11.40 -41.90
N THR A 119 53.97 -10.59 -42.07
CA THR A 119 53.17 -10.61 -43.30
C THR A 119 53.96 -10.02 -44.46
N GLU A 120 54.73 -8.96 -44.21
CA GLU A 120 55.61 -8.31 -45.17
C GLU A 120 56.78 -9.21 -45.57
N GLU A 121 57.45 -9.84 -44.60
CA GLU A 121 58.51 -10.85 -44.86
C GLU A 121 57.98 -12.03 -45.68
N ALA A 122 56.79 -12.56 -45.36
CA ALA A 122 56.20 -13.66 -46.10
C ALA A 122 55.88 -13.27 -47.55
N PHE A 123 55.46 -12.02 -47.78
CA PHE A 123 55.19 -11.48 -49.11
C PHE A 123 56.49 -11.33 -49.93
N GLU A 124 57.55 -10.78 -49.34
CA GLU A 124 58.86 -10.66 -49.99
C GLU A 124 59.47 -12.03 -50.33
N GLN A 125 59.41 -12.99 -49.41
CA GLN A 125 59.87 -14.36 -49.66
C GLN A 125 59.06 -15.05 -50.76
N GLY A 126 57.76 -14.75 -50.85
CA GLY A 126 56.90 -15.22 -51.94
C GLY A 126 57.30 -14.63 -53.28
N LEU A 127 57.53 -13.31 -53.34
CA LEU A 127 58.01 -12.62 -54.54
C LEU A 127 59.38 -13.12 -54.99
N SER A 128 60.31 -13.31 -54.06
CA SER A 128 61.66 -13.83 -54.34
C SER A 128 61.68 -15.29 -54.81
N LYS A 129 60.59 -16.05 -54.62
CA LYS A 129 60.44 -17.41 -55.16
C LYS A 129 59.73 -17.45 -56.51
N LEU A 130 59.10 -16.35 -56.92
CA LEU A 130 58.34 -16.21 -58.16
C LEU A 130 59.15 -15.59 -59.31
N PHE A 131 60.22 -14.85 -58.99
CA PHE A 131 61.22 -14.32 -59.93
C PHE A 131 62.58 -14.98 -59.69
#